data_AF-A0A1S3SGC7-F1
#
_entry.id   AF-A0A1S3SGC7-F1
#
_cell.length_a   1.000
_cell.length_b   1.000
_cell.length_c   1.000
_cell.angle_alpha   90.00
_cell.angle_beta   90.00
_cell.angle_gamma   90.00
#
_symmetry.space_group_name_H-M   'P 1'
#
loop_
_entity.id
_entity.type
_entity.pdbx_description
1 polymer ?
#
loop_
_entity_poly.entity_id
_entity_poly.type
_entity_poly.pdbx_seq_one_letter_code
_entity_poly.pdbx_strand_id
1 'polypeptide(L)'
;MCYQGSGINSILKLNELRWENQFDQPLHFNCPSRQSISHIKSQHDNFYEDRVWDFECKDTFVSEPECHWSPYVNDFEQEFSFKCPNNYVLTGVNSFHSNPHEDRRWKFYCCRVNSYCNQDCQWTPYVNYFDEVISWQVPGLNYLVGAGSYHSDYYEDRRWRYQYCTRKSNC
;
A
#
# COMPACT_ATOMS: atom_id res chain seq x y z
N MET A 1 12.49 51.78 8.28
CA MET A 1 11.99 52.28 6.97
C MET A 1 11.56 51.08 6.16
N CYS A 2 10.25 50.96 5.95
CA CYS A 2 9.63 49.98 5.08
C CYS A 2 9.77 50.44 3.63
N TYR A 3 9.84 49.49 2.69
CA TYR A 3 8.94 49.51 1.54
C TYR A 3 8.44 48.08 1.29
N GLN A 4 7.12 47.97 1.26
CA GLN A 4 6.33 46.80 0.85
C GLN A 4 6.08 46.83 -0.67
N GLY A 5 5.67 45.69 -1.22
CA GLY A 5 4.99 45.55 -2.51
C GLY A 5 5.17 44.15 -3.08
N SER A 6 4.48 43.12 -2.56
CA SER A 6 3.17 42.62 -3.01
C SER A 6 3.11 42.17 -4.48
N GLY A 7 3.12 40.86 -4.70
CA GLY A 7 2.78 40.21 -5.95
C GLY A 7 2.30 38.80 -5.66
N ILE A 8 0.99 38.63 -5.61
CA ILE A 8 0.28 37.38 -5.37
C ILE A 8 0.47 36.50 -6.61
N ASN A 9 0.94 35.27 -6.45
CA ASN A 9 0.69 34.21 -7.43
C ASN A 9 0.30 32.94 -6.69
N SER A 10 -0.97 32.90 -6.29
CA SER A 10 -1.70 31.68 -6.05
C SER A 10 -1.84 30.92 -7.37
N ILE A 11 -0.86 30.07 -7.67
CA ILE A 11 -1.01 29.03 -8.69
C ILE A 11 -0.61 27.73 -7.99
N LEU A 12 -1.64 27.00 -7.56
CA LEU A 12 -1.71 25.55 -7.37
C LEU A 12 -0.33 24.88 -7.38
N LYS A 13 0.20 24.50 -6.21
CA LYS A 13 1.13 23.37 -6.18
C LYS A 13 0.37 22.17 -6.72
N LEU A 14 0.51 21.92 -8.01
CA LEU A 14 0.21 20.64 -8.62
C LEU A 14 0.89 19.61 -7.72
N ASN A 15 0.08 18.74 -7.11
CA ASN A 15 0.56 17.51 -6.49
C ASN A 15 1.31 16.75 -7.59
N GLU A 16 2.62 16.96 -7.71
CA GLU A 16 3.47 15.98 -8.36
C GLU A 16 3.30 14.70 -7.53
N LEU A 17 2.66 13.69 -8.13
CA LEU A 17 2.53 12.36 -7.56
C LEU A 17 3.94 11.84 -7.31
N ARG A 18 4.46 12.03 -6.10
CA ARG A 18 5.76 11.54 -5.71
C ARG A 18 5.59 10.09 -5.32
N TRP A 19 6.08 9.20 -6.18
CA TRP A 19 6.21 7.78 -5.86
C TRP A 19 7.11 7.59 -4.62
N GLU A 20 6.74 6.62 -3.78
CA GLU A 20 7.46 6.22 -2.56
C GLU A 20 8.77 5.47 -2.87
N ASN A 21 8.91 4.98 -4.09
CA ASN A 21 10.13 4.37 -4.61
C ASN A 21 10.38 4.78 -6.07
N GLN A 22 11.60 4.54 -6.53
CA GLN A 22 11.96 4.54 -7.96
C GLN A 22 11.95 3.10 -8.49
N PHE A 23 11.93 2.92 -9.82
CA PHE A 23 12.13 1.61 -10.45
C PHE A 23 13.48 1.00 -10.05
N ASP A 24 13.52 -0.33 -9.94
CA ASP A 24 14.61 -1.19 -9.45
C ASP A 24 15.07 -0.87 -8.02
N GLN A 25 14.41 0.09 -7.35
CA GLN A 25 14.76 0.49 -5.99
C GLN A 25 13.85 -0.16 -4.95
N PRO A 26 14.35 -0.37 -3.73
CA PRO A 26 13.53 -0.83 -2.62
C PRO A 26 12.38 0.13 -2.32
N LEU A 27 11.23 -0.46 -1.97
CA LEU A 27 10.10 0.23 -1.38
C LEU A 27 10.16 0.10 0.14
N HIS A 28 10.03 1.21 0.85
CA HIS A 28 9.85 1.20 2.30
C HIS A 28 8.87 2.29 2.71
N PHE A 29 7.62 1.89 2.95
CA PHE A 29 6.54 2.80 3.29
C PHE A 29 5.87 2.42 4.61
N ASN A 30 5.62 3.43 5.44
CA ASN A 30 4.79 3.36 6.62
C ASN A 30 3.87 4.59 6.68
N CYS A 31 2.60 4.36 6.94
CA CYS A 31 1.70 5.45 7.29
C CYS A 31 2.21 6.19 8.54
N PRO A 32 1.90 7.50 8.66
CA PRO A 32 2.13 8.24 9.90
C PRO A 32 1.53 7.54 11.12
N SER A 33 2.06 7.86 12.30
CA SER A 33 1.55 7.34 13.58
C SER A 33 0.02 7.46 13.65
N ARG A 34 -0.61 6.38 14.12
CA ARG A 34 -2.06 6.22 14.24
C ARG A 34 -2.87 6.24 12.93
N GLN A 35 -2.22 6.04 11.78
CA GLN A 35 -2.90 5.91 10.50
C GLN A 35 -2.71 4.51 9.88
N SER A 36 -3.62 4.14 8.98
CA SER A 36 -3.54 2.93 8.15
C SER A 36 -3.69 3.26 6.68
N ILE A 37 -3.27 2.34 5.81
CA ILE A 37 -3.37 2.50 4.36
C ILE A 37 -4.85 2.61 3.97
N SER A 38 -5.16 3.53 3.07
CA SER A 38 -6.50 3.86 2.60
C SER A 38 -6.63 3.92 1.09
N HIS A 39 -5.56 4.23 0.36
CA HIS A 39 -5.48 4.17 -1.10
C HIS A 39 -4.13 3.56 -1.47
N ILE A 40 -4.13 2.69 -2.47
CA ILE A 40 -2.91 2.17 -3.10
C ILE A 40 -2.92 2.59 -4.57
N LYS A 41 -1.82 3.20 -5.01
CA LYS A 41 -1.53 3.48 -6.41
C LYS A 41 -0.23 2.80 -6.80
N SER A 42 -0.16 2.34 -8.05
CA SER A 42 1.08 1.81 -8.59
C SER A 42 1.10 1.91 -10.11
N GLN A 43 2.28 2.09 -10.67
CA GLN A 43 2.48 2.12 -12.11
C GLN A 43 3.64 1.19 -12.47
N HIS A 44 3.43 0.39 -13.52
CA HIS A 44 4.43 -0.47 -14.14
C HIS A 44 5.17 0.28 -15.26
N ASP A 45 6.41 -0.10 -15.53
CA ASP A 45 7.17 0.37 -16.68
C ASP A 45 7.95 -0.78 -17.33
N ASN A 46 7.68 -1.04 -18.62
CA ASN A 46 8.21 -2.20 -19.35
C ASN A 46 9.69 -2.06 -19.74
N PHE A 47 10.35 -0.91 -19.50
CA PHE A 47 11.80 -0.83 -19.65
C PHE A 47 12.51 -1.39 -18.41
N TYR A 48 11.94 -1.13 -17.24
CA TYR A 48 12.46 -1.61 -15.97
C TYR A 48 11.87 -2.97 -15.56
N GLU A 49 10.73 -3.35 -16.14
CA GLU A 49 9.92 -4.50 -15.71
C GLU A 49 9.68 -4.46 -14.19
N ASP A 50 9.27 -3.27 -13.75
CA ASP A 50 9.13 -2.97 -12.34
C ASP A 50 8.01 -1.95 -12.08
N ARG A 51 7.55 -1.92 -10.83
CA ARG A 51 6.50 -1.02 -10.34
C ARG A 51 7.01 0.02 -9.36
N VAL A 52 6.51 1.24 -9.52
CA VAL A 52 6.55 2.30 -8.49
C VAL A 52 5.23 2.33 -7.71
N TRP A 53 5.28 2.79 -6.45
CA TRP A 53 4.17 2.70 -5.51
C TRP A 53 3.89 4.03 -4.80
N ASP A 54 2.62 4.34 -4.57
CA ASP A 54 2.15 5.49 -3.78
C ASP A 54 0.99 5.05 -2.89
N PHE A 55 0.87 5.66 -1.71
CA PHE A 55 -0.10 5.26 -0.69
C PHE A 55 -0.71 6.49 -0.01
N GLU A 56 -2.03 6.48 0.17
CA GLU A 56 -2.70 7.45 1.03
C GLU A 56 -3.10 6.80 2.35
N CYS A 57 -3.01 7.54 3.44
CA CYS A 57 -3.29 7.05 4.79
C CYS A 57 -4.52 7.72 5.40
N LYS A 58 -5.18 7.02 6.31
CA LYS A 58 -6.32 7.55 7.09
C LYS A 58 -6.17 7.28 8.58
N ASP A 59 -6.65 8.22 9.39
CA ASP A 59 -6.71 8.06 10.84
C ASP A 59 -7.51 6.82 11.23
N THR A 60 -6.89 6.00 12.08
CA THR A 60 -7.37 4.65 12.38
C THR A 60 -7.32 4.32 13.85
N PHE A 61 -6.26 4.75 14.54
CA PHE A 61 -6.01 4.37 15.93
C PHE A 61 -6.23 5.54 16.90
N VAL A 62 -6.87 5.25 18.03
CA VAL A 62 -7.11 6.24 19.10
C VAL A 62 -5.85 6.52 19.93
N SER A 63 -4.94 5.56 19.99
CA SER A 63 -3.65 5.59 20.69
C SER A 63 -2.58 4.96 19.81
N GLU A 64 -1.31 5.07 20.21
CA GLU A 64 -0.23 4.38 19.49
C GLU A 64 -0.48 2.86 19.45
N PRO A 65 -0.50 2.23 18.27
CA PRO A 65 -0.73 0.80 18.16
C PRO A 65 0.54 -0.02 18.38
N GLU A 66 0.36 -1.26 18.82
CA GLU A 66 1.40 -2.28 18.74
C GLU A 66 1.50 -2.79 17.30
N CYS A 67 2.70 -2.82 16.74
CA CYS A 67 2.90 -3.16 15.34
C CYS A 67 4.10 -4.07 15.13
N HIS A 68 4.04 -4.88 14.06
CA HIS A 68 5.16 -5.74 13.66
C HIS A 68 5.21 -5.89 12.14
N TRP A 69 6.43 -6.09 11.63
CA TRP A 69 6.64 -6.53 10.27
C TRP A 69 6.41 -8.03 10.19
N SER A 70 5.75 -8.48 9.13
CA SER A 70 5.81 -9.88 8.73
C SER A 70 7.25 -10.26 8.32
N PRO A 71 7.61 -11.56 8.28
CA PRO A 71 8.69 -12.01 7.41
C PRO A 71 8.36 -11.71 5.93
N TYR A 72 9.29 -11.96 5.01
CA TYR A 72 8.95 -11.97 3.58
C TYR A 72 7.87 -13.02 3.34
N VAL A 73 6.79 -12.62 2.66
CA VAL A 73 5.61 -13.47 2.49
C VAL A 73 5.67 -14.31 1.21
N ASN A 74 6.67 -14.06 0.38
CA ASN A 74 6.97 -14.79 -0.85
C ASN A 74 8.49 -14.82 -1.11
N ASP A 75 8.90 -15.76 -1.96
CA ASP A 75 10.13 -15.67 -2.76
C ASP A 75 9.80 -15.10 -4.15
N PHE A 76 10.81 -14.83 -4.97
CA PHE A 76 10.61 -14.34 -6.35
C PHE A 76 9.81 -15.34 -7.18
N GLU A 77 9.04 -14.82 -8.15
CA GLU A 77 8.14 -15.55 -9.07
C GLU A 77 7.00 -16.30 -8.33
N GLN A 78 6.99 -16.30 -7.00
CA GLN A 78 5.97 -16.98 -6.20
C GLN A 78 4.78 -16.07 -5.92
N GLU A 79 3.60 -16.70 -5.95
CA GLU A 79 2.37 -16.08 -5.49
C GLU A 79 2.32 -15.99 -3.96
N PHE A 80 1.51 -15.07 -3.45
CA PHE A 80 1.17 -15.03 -2.03
C PHE A 80 -0.27 -14.59 -1.79
N SER A 81 -0.77 -14.97 -0.61
CA SER A 81 -2.04 -14.50 -0.06
C SER A 81 -1.86 -14.21 1.42
N PHE A 82 -1.39 -13.00 1.74
CA PHE A 82 -1.07 -12.57 3.09
C PHE A 82 -2.27 -11.92 3.78
N LYS A 83 -2.41 -12.18 5.08
CA LYS A 83 -3.36 -11.53 5.97
C LYS A 83 -2.64 -11.15 7.26
N CYS A 84 -2.89 -9.95 7.75
CA CYS A 84 -2.52 -9.59 9.11
C CYS A 84 -3.23 -10.51 10.13
N PRO A 85 -2.68 -10.67 11.34
CA PRO A 85 -3.36 -11.37 12.42
C PRO A 85 -4.75 -10.79 12.72
N ASN A 86 -5.57 -11.54 13.46
CA ASN A 86 -6.91 -11.09 13.85
C ASN A 86 -6.85 -9.74 14.57
N ASN A 87 -7.70 -8.80 14.15
CA ASN A 87 -7.75 -7.41 14.64
C ASN A 87 -6.47 -6.60 14.41
N TYR A 88 -5.69 -6.93 13.38
CA TYR A 88 -4.64 -6.07 12.84
C TYR A 88 -5.05 -5.52 11.48
N VAL A 89 -4.50 -4.36 11.12
CA VAL A 89 -4.69 -3.71 9.81
C VAL A 89 -3.33 -3.37 9.20
N LEU A 90 -3.29 -3.27 7.87
CA LEU A 90 -2.09 -2.91 7.10
C LEU A 90 -1.80 -1.41 7.22
N THR A 91 -0.59 -1.08 7.68
CA THR A 91 -0.11 0.29 7.88
C THR A 91 1.20 0.58 7.16
N GLY A 92 1.84 -0.43 6.55
CA GLY A 92 3.08 -0.26 5.82
C GLY A 92 3.39 -1.42 4.89
N VAL A 93 4.25 -1.15 3.91
CA VAL A 93 4.68 -2.09 2.88
C VAL A 93 6.18 -1.93 2.69
N ASN A 94 6.89 -3.05 2.63
CA ASN A 94 8.30 -3.06 2.30
C ASN A 94 8.56 -4.12 1.23
N SER A 95 9.37 -3.77 0.25
CA SER A 95 9.68 -4.64 -0.87
C SER A 95 11.03 -4.29 -1.47
N PHE A 96 11.66 -5.27 -2.13
CA PHE A 96 12.82 -5.03 -2.98
C PHE A 96 12.67 -5.82 -4.27
N HIS A 97 13.18 -5.24 -5.35
CA HIS A 97 13.20 -5.81 -6.69
C HIS A 97 14.51 -6.58 -6.93
N SER A 98 14.47 -7.54 -7.85
CA SER A 98 15.62 -8.27 -8.35
C SER A 98 15.57 -8.38 -9.86
N ASN A 99 16.47 -7.68 -10.57
CA ASN A 99 16.55 -7.72 -12.03
C ASN A 99 16.69 -9.14 -12.62
N PRO A 100 17.48 -10.07 -12.03
CA PRO A 100 17.52 -11.44 -12.56
C PRO A 100 16.16 -12.17 -12.61
N HIS A 101 15.19 -11.73 -11.81
CA HIS A 101 13.84 -12.31 -11.73
C HIS A 101 12.77 -11.36 -12.28
N GLU A 102 13.14 -10.11 -12.58
CA GLU A 102 12.22 -8.98 -12.80
C GLU A 102 10.98 -9.01 -11.89
N ASP A 103 11.26 -9.17 -10.60
CA ASP A 103 10.22 -9.43 -9.62
C ASP A 103 10.59 -8.91 -8.22
N ARG A 104 9.57 -8.81 -7.37
CA ARG A 104 9.63 -8.26 -6.01
C ARG A 104 9.27 -9.28 -4.93
N ARG A 105 10.01 -9.21 -3.82
CA ARG A 105 9.61 -9.84 -2.54
C ARG A 105 8.91 -8.84 -1.64
N TRP A 106 7.96 -9.33 -0.84
CA TRP A 106 7.05 -8.47 -0.09
C TRP A 106 7.05 -8.73 1.42
N LYS A 107 7.01 -7.66 2.20
CA LYS A 107 6.74 -7.62 3.63
C LYS A 107 5.65 -6.60 3.92
N PHE A 108 4.89 -6.88 4.95
CA PHE A 108 3.78 -6.04 5.35
C PHE A 108 3.89 -5.66 6.82
N TYR A 109 3.53 -4.42 7.13
CA TYR A 109 3.49 -3.91 8.50
C TYR A 109 2.05 -3.93 9.00
N CYS A 110 1.84 -4.69 10.07
CA CYS A 110 0.53 -4.89 10.68
C CYS A 110 0.49 -4.21 12.04
N CYS A 111 -0.55 -3.41 12.29
CA CYS A 111 -0.77 -2.74 13.57
C CYS A 111 -2.08 -3.19 14.21
N ARG A 112 -2.03 -3.46 15.52
CA ARG A 112 -3.17 -3.94 16.29
C ARG A 112 -4.20 -2.86 16.52
N VAL A 113 -5.45 -3.17 16.23
CA VAL A 113 -6.61 -2.36 16.61
C VAL A 113 -7.17 -2.89 17.93
N ASN A 114 -7.36 -2.00 18.90
CA ASN A 114 -7.96 -2.33 20.20
C ASN A 114 -9.35 -1.72 20.40
N SER A 115 -9.76 -0.76 19.56
CA SER A 115 -11.00 0.01 19.73
C SER A 115 -12.22 -0.56 19.00
N TYR A 116 -12.03 -1.54 18.11
CA TYR A 116 -13.09 -2.18 17.33
C TYR A 116 -12.63 -3.55 16.80
N CYS A 117 -13.57 -4.33 16.28
CA CYS A 117 -13.29 -5.56 15.57
C CYS A 117 -13.29 -5.38 14.05
N ASN A 118 -12.38 -6.11 13.39
CA ASN A 118 -12.41 -6.33 11.95
C ASN A 118 -13.31 -7.55 11.67
N GLN A 119 -14.50 -7.32 11.10
CA GLN A 119 -15.44 -8.39 10.72
C GLN A 119 -15.84 -8.29 9.26
N ASP A 120 -16.61 -9.27 8.77
CA ASP A 120 -17.16 -9.29 7.41
C ASP A 120 -16.08 -9.07 6.33
N CYS A 121 -14.96 -9.77 6.51
CA CYS A 121 -13.79 -9.61 5.66
C CYS A 121 -14.00 -10.27 4.30
N GLN A 122 -13.66 -9.55 3.23
CA GLN A 122 -13.79 -10.05 1.86
C GLN A 122 -12.56 -9.70 1.02
N TRP A 123 -12.24 -10.58 0.08
CA TRP A 123 -11.24 -10.33 -0.95
C TRP A 123 -11.89 -9.60 -2.11
N THR A 124 -11.19 -8.62 -2.66
CA THR A 124 -11.50 -8.12 -4.00
C THR A 124 -11.18 -9.21 -5.04
N PRO A 125 -11.77 -9.13 -6.24
CA PRO A 125 -11.11 -9.62 -7.44
C PRO A 125 -9.72 -8.99 -7.60
N TYR A 126 -8.91 -9.48 -8.53
CA TYR A 126 -7.68 -8.78 -8.91
C TYR A 126 -8.03 -7.39 -9.46
N VAL A 127 -7.40 -6.35 -8.92
CA VAL A 127 -7.74 -4.94 -9.14
C VAL A 127 -7.06 -4.34 -10.38
N ASN A 128 -6.10 -5.06 -10.96
CA ASN A 128 -5.42 -4.71 -12.20
C ASN A 128 -5.25 -5.93 -13.09
N TYR A 129 -5.07 -5.71 -14.39
CA TYR A 129 -4.33 -6.62 -15.27
C TYR A 129 -2.82 -6.30 -15.23
N PHE A 130 -2.00 -7.15 -15.86
CA PHE A 130 -0.57 -6.86 -16.02
C PHE A 130 -0.34 -5.55 -16.79
N ASP A 131 0.76 -4.87 -16.49
CA ASP A 131 1.20 -3.56 -17.02
C ASP A 131 0.26 -2.39 -16.69
N GLU A 132 -0.95 -2.66 -16.19
CA GLU A 132 -1.91 -1.62 -15.86
C GLU A 132 -1.54 -0.88 -14.58
N VAL A 133 -1.95 0.39 -14.56
CA VAL A 133 -1.92 1.25 -13.39
C VAL A 133 -2.91 0.72 -12.34
N ILE A 134 -2.44 0.61 -11.11
CA ILE A 134 -3.29 0.34 -9.94
C ILE A 134 -3.75 1.67 -9.37
N SER A 135 -5.04 1.79 -9.08
CA SER A 135 -5.60 2.82 -8.22
C SER A 135 -6.79 2.22 -7.47
N TRP A 136 -6.57 1.84 -6.22
CA TRP A 136 -7.59 1.13 -5.44
C TRP A 136 -7.80 1.75 -4.05
N GLN A 137 -9.02 2.25 -3.84
CA GLN A 137 -9.45 2.85 -2.59
C GLN A 137 -10.06 1.79 -1.65
N VAL A 138 -9.60 1.75 -0.40
CA VAL A 138 -10.25 0.97 0.65
C VAL A 138 -11.66 1.53 0.87
N PRO A 139 -12.72 0.71 0.80
CA PRO A 139 -14.09 1.18 0.99
C PRO A 139 -14.27 1.87 2.36
N GLY A 140 -15.05 2.96 2.42
CA GLY A 140 -15.01 3.95 3.51
C GLY A 140 -14.94 3.41 4.95
N LEU A 141 -15.93 2.61 5.36
CA LEU A 141 -16.01 2.04 6.72
C LEU A 141 -15.18 0.74 6.91
N ASN A 142 -14.30 0.43 5.97
CA ASN A 142 -13.49 -0.77 5.98
C ASN A 142 -12.01 -0.45 6.19
N TYR A 143 -11.24 -1.46 6.57
CA TYR A 143 -9.79 -1.37 6.69
C TYR A 143 -9.12 -2.47 5.88
N LEU A 144 -7.99 -2.12 5.27
CA LEU A 144 -7.13 -3.06 4.57
C LEU A 144 -6.46 -3.99 5.59
N VAL A 145 -6.61 -5.30 5.42
CA VAL A 145 -6.07 -6.32 6.34
C VAL A 145 -5.19 -7.36 5.66
N GLY A 146 -5.19 -7.41 4.33
CA GLY A 146 -4.41 -8.39 3.58
C GLY A 146 -4.19 -7.98 2.13
N ALA A 147 -3.22 -8.63 1.50
CA ALA A 147 -2.88 -8.46 0.10
C ALA A 147 -2.54 -9.83 -0.49
N GLY A 148 -2.89 -10.02 -1.76
CA GLY A 148 -2.52 -11.20 -2.51
C GLY A 148 -2.06 -10.81 -3.89
N SER A 149 -1.07 -11.55 -4.40
CA SER A 149 -0.45 -11.23 -5.68
C SER A 149 0.21 -12.45 -6.29
N TYR A 150 0.24 -12.49 -7.61
CA TYR A 150 1.00 -13.47 -8.38
C TYR A 150 1.73 -12.76 -9.52
N HIS A 151 2.88 -13.31 -9.90
CA HIS A 151 3.77 -12.83 -10.96
C HIS A 151 3.53 -13.61 -12.26
N SER A 152 3.90 -13.02 -13.41
CA SER A 152 3.94 -13.71 -14.69
C SER A 152 5.23 -13.40 -15.44
N ASP A 153 6.03 -14.43 -15.72
CA ASP A 153 7.27 -14.35 -16.52
C ASP A 153 7.07 -13.84 -17.96
N TYR A 154 5.82 -13.79 -18.47
CA TYR A 154 5.55 -13.24 -19.80
C TYR A 154 5.46 -11.71 -19.78
N TYR A 155 4.92 -11.16 -18.69
CA TYR A 155 4.74 -9.72 -18.51
C TYR A 155 5.80 -9.12 -17.59
N GLU A 156 6.55 -9.95 -16.85
CA GLU A 156 7.44 -9.56 -15.76
C GLU A 156 6.79 -8.62 -14.75
N ASP A 157 5.52 -8.91 -14.48
CA ASP A 157 4.67 -8.04 -13.68
C ASP A 157 3.75 -8.85 -12.76
N ARG A 158 3.15 -8.17 -11.77
CA ARG A 158 2.28 -8.74 -10.76
C ARG A 158 0.85 -8.23 -10.85
N ARG A 159 -0.10 -9.15 -10.71
CA ARG A 159 -1.50 -8.82 -10.40
C ARG A 159 -1.72 -8.70 -8.90
N TRP A 160 -2.65 -7.83 -8.51
CA TRP A 160 -2.92 -7.51 -7.11
C TRP A 160 -4.39 -7.70 -6.75
N ARG A 161 -4.64 -8.24 -5.56
CA ARG A 161 -5.95 -8.25 -4.91
C ARG A 161 -5.78 -7.90 -3.43
N TYR A 162 -6.82 -7.35 -2.82
CA TYR A 162 -6.76 -6.88 -1.44
C TYR A 162 -7.87 -7.49 -0.60
N GLN A 163 -7.57 -7.73 0.67
CA GLN A 163 -8.59 -8.12 1.64
C GLN A 163 -8.88 -6.94 2.55
N TYR A 164 -10.16 -6.61 2.70
CA TYR A 164 -10.61 -5.58 3.63
C TYR A 164 -11.72 -6.11 4.52
N CYS A 165 -11.86 -5.52 5.71
CA CYS A 165 -12.88 -5.88 6.70
C CYS A 165 -13.67 -4.66 7.13
N THR A 166 -14.94 -4.86 7.45
CA THR A 166 -15.82 -3.84 8.02
C THR A 166 -15.47 -3.60 9.49
N ARG A 167 -15.44 -2.32 9.87
CA ARG A 167 -15.34 -1.90 11.28
C ARG A 167 -16.64 -2.23 12.03
N LYS A 168 -16.55 -2.97 13.13
CA LYS A 168 -17.67 -3.13 14.07
C LYS A 168 -17.31 -2.73 15.50
N SER A 169 -18.20 -1.96 16.11
CA SER A 169 -18.05 -1.39 17.45
C SER A 169 -18.03 -2.44 18.56
N ASN A 170 -18.67 -3.60 18.34
CA ASN A 170 -18.79 -4.67 19.33
C ASN A 170 -18.10 -5.94 18.82
N CYS A 171 -17.15 -6.39 19.61
CA CYS A 171 -16.60 -7.73 19.67
C CYS A 171 -17.27 -8.44 20.86
#